data_AF-A0A5C7IFJ4-F1
#
_entry.id   AF-A0A5C7IFJ4-F1
#
_cell.length_a   1.000
_cell.length_b   1.000
_cell.length_c   1.000
_cell.angle_alpha   90.00
_cell.angle_beta   90.00
_cell.angle_gamma   90.00
#
_symmetry.space_group_name_H-M   'P 1'
#
loop_
_entity.id
_entity.type
_entity.pdbx_description
1 polymer ?
#
loop_
_entity_poly.entity_id
_entity_poly.type
_entity_poly.pdbx_seq_one_letter_code
_entity_poly.pdbx_strand_id
1 'polypeptide(L)'
;MYWLLGHYSTSLLSPMTTYVAYLVFFLNGDIDDEHVTSYIEYSPIEVFAGLAGSNNGQRRTVYFHREHQDGDDNGLFPKKWAGLLENEFSERYGWLESELGEFFNRGDVEGELLMTVKTTYKDGLLLSKGLKSGPKRSK
;
A
#
# COMPACT_ATOMS: atom_id res chain seq x y z
N MET A 1 16.60 -8.62 0.72
CA MET A 1 15.37 -8.43 -0.08
C MET A 1 14.32 -9.40 0.43
N TYR A 2 13.13 -8.90 0.72
CA TYR A 2 11.99 -9.64 1.26
C TYR A 2 10.80 -9.52 0.31
N TRP A 3 10.03 -10.60 0.21
CA TRP A 3 8.81 -10.68 -0.60
C TRP A 3 7.65 -11.10 0.29
N LEU A 4 6.58 -10.32 0.28
CA LEU A 4 5.36 -10.64 1.01
C LEU A 4 4.22 -10.81 0.02
N LEU A 5 3.74 -12.04 -0.06
CA LEU A 5 2.63 -12.44 -0.89
C LEU A 5 1.34 -12.43 -0.09
N GLY A 6 0.23 -12.06 -0.72
CA GLY A 6 -1.10 -12.15 -0.09
C GLY A 6 -2.12 -12.42 -1.17
N HIS A 7 -2.99 -13.35 -0.85
CA HIS A 7 -4.09 -13.79 -1.69
C HIS A 7 -5.38 -13.48 -0.93
N TYR A 8 -6.29 -12.76 -1.58
CA TYR A 8 -7.63 -12.53 -1.07
C TYR A 8 -8.63 -13.11 -2.07
N SER A 9 -9.43 -14.08 -1.64
CA SER A 9 -10.52 -14.58 -2.48
C SER A 9 -11.55 -13.47 -2.67
N THR A 10 -11.89 -13.18 -3.93
CA THR A 10 -12.89 -12.14 -4.25
C THR A 10 -14.31 -12.59 -3.93
N SER A 11 -14.54 -13.87 -3.62
CA SER A 11 -15.84 -14.38 -3.16
C SER A 11 -16.27 -13.81 -1.81
N LEU A 12 -15.30 -13.37 -0.99
CA LEU A 12 -15.54 -12.68 0.27
C LEU A 12 -15.92 -11.19 0.08
N LEU A 13 -15.79 -10.69 -1.15
CA LEU A 13 -16.09 -9.31 -1.50
C LEU A 13 -17.48 -9.24 -2.12
N SER A 14 -18.16 -8.12 -1.90
CA SER A 14 -19.45 -7.86 -2.52
C SER A 14 -19.31 -7.83 -4.05
N PRO A 15 -20.22 -8.48 -4.78
CA PRO A 15 -20.23 -8.45 -6.24
C PRO A 15 -20.57 -7.03 -6.74
N MET A 16 -20.34 -6.79 -8.04
CA MET A 16 -20.57 -5.51 -8.72
C MET A 16 -20.04 -4.28 -7.98
N THR A 17 -18.88 -4.42 -7.31
CA THR A 17 -18.33 -3.38 -6.43
C THR A 17 -16.88 -3.08 -6.82
N THR A 18 -16.53 -1.79 -6.90
CA THR A 18 -15.13 -1.36 -7.01
C THR A 18 -14.48 -1.29 -5.64
N TYR A 19 -13.33 -1.94 -5.52
CA TYR A 19 -12.49 -1.92 -4.33
C TYR A 19 -11.20 -1.18 -4.62
N VAL A 20 -10.74 -0.44 -3.62
CA VAL A 20 -9.42 0.18 -3.62
C VAL A 20 -8.52 -0.62 -2.68
N ALA A 21 -7.37 -1.03 -3.19
CA ALA A 21 -6.36 -1.75 -2.43
C ALA A 21 -5.39 -0.77 -1.77
N TYR A 22 -5.11 -0.97 -0.47
CA TYR A 22 -4.18 -0.16 0.29
C TYR A 22 -3.03 -1.01 0.83
N LEU A 23 -1.82 -0.47 0.71
CA LEU A 23 -0.69 -0.87 1.53
C LEU A 23 -0.77 -0.08 2.82
N VAL A 24 -0.95 -0.75 3.95
CA VAL A 24 -0.95 -0.12 5.27
C VAL A 24 0.20 -0.69 6.05
N PHE A 25 1.02 0.17 6.64
CA PHE A 25 2.14 -0.30 7.43
C PHE A 25 2.49 0.63 8.57
N PHE A 26 2.97 0.05 9.67
CA PHE A 26 3.54 0.82 10.76
C PHE A 26 5.03 1.06 10.50
N LEU A 27 5.57 2.19 10.93
CA LEU A 27 7.01 2.40 11.04
C LEU A 27 7.42 2.45 12.51
N ASN A 28 8.30 1.54 12.91
CA ASN A 28 8.83 1.50 14.27
C ASN A 28 10.11 2.33 14.42
N GLY A 29 10.00 3.63 14.11
CA GLY A 29 11.07 4.62 14.15
C GLY A 29 10.50 6.02 13.91
N ASP A 30 11.17 7.05 14.42
CA ASP A 30 10.73 8.44 14.22
C ASP A 30 10.86 8.78 12.73
N ILE A 31 9.76 9.18 12.09
CA ILE A 31 9.71 9.53 10.67
C ILE A 31 10.58 10.75 10.37
N ASP A 32 10.88 11.58 11.38
CA ASP A 32 11.74 12.75 11.24
C ASP A 32 13.20 12.44 11.63
N ASP A 33 13.52 11.22 12.09
CA ASP A 33 14.89 10.79 12.39
C ASP A 33 15.62 10.34 11.12
N GLU A 34 16.67 11.07 10.76
CA GLU A 34 17.53 10.85 9.60
C GLU A 34 18.11 9.43 9.53
N HIS A 35 18.35 8.78 10.67
CA HIS A 35 18.85 7.40 10.69
C HIS A 35 17.76 6.40 10.34
N VAL A 36 16.50 6.65 10.68
CA VAL A 36 15.36 5.79 10.30
C VAL A 36 14.97 6.06 8.86
N THR A 37 14.90 7.33 8.46
CA THR A 37 14.56 7.71 7.10
C THR A 37 15.64 7.28 6.13
N SER A 38 16.94 7.46 6.39
CA SER A 38 17.99 7.10 5.43
C SER A 38 17.90 5.64 4.93
N TYR A 39 17.61 4.65 5.80
CA TYR A 39 17.45 3.26 5.34
C TYR A 39 16.21 3.06 4.46
N ILE A 40 15.16 3.83 4.70
CA ILE A 40 13.86 3.74 4.02
C ILE A 40 13.85 4.63 2.75
N GLU A 41 14.57 5.74 2.78
CA GLU A 41 14.70 6.79 1.79
C GLU A 41 15.43 6.29 0.55
N TYR A 42 16.47 5.48 0.73
CA TYR A 42 17.18 4.82 -0.37
C TYR A 42 16.57 3.47 -0.79
N SER A 43 15.49 3.04 -0.14
CA SER A 43 14.89 1.72 -0.37
C SER A 43 13.38 1.83 -0.60
N PRO A 44 12.96 2.25 -1.81
CA PRO A 44 11.54 2.30 -2.14
C PRO A 44 10.90 0.91 -2.05
N ILE A 45 9.60 0.90 -1.76
CA ILE A 45 8.83 -0.35 -1.68
C ILE A 45 8.15 -0.58 -3.03
N GLU A 46 8.58 -1.61 -3.74
CA GLU A 46 7.90 -2.05 -4.96
C GLU A 46 6.67 -2.86 -4.56
N VAL A 47 5.51 -2.48 -5.09
CA VAL A 47 4.24 -3.16 -4.82
C VAL A 47 3.52 -3.51 -6.10
N PHE A 48 2.84 -4.64 -6.10
CA PHE A 48 1.92 -5.01 -7.16
C PHE A 48 0.60 -5.47 -6.55
N ALA A 49 -0.50 -4.98 -7.13
CA ALA A 49 -1.85 -5.38 -6.79
C ALA A 49 -2.64 -5.65 -8.07
N GLY A 50 -3.30 -6.80 -8.16
CA GLY A 50 -4.10 -7.16 -9.33
C GLY A 50 -4.84 -8.47 -9.15
N LEU A 51 -5.83 -8.72 -10.01
CA LEU A 51 -6.53 -10.00 -10.02
C LEU A 51 -5.62 -11.07 -10.66
N ALA A 52 -5.50 -12.22 -10.03
CA ALA A 52 -4.73 -13.35 -10.51
C ALA A 52 -5.23 -13.79 -11.90
N GLY A 53 -4.31 -14.01 -12.83
CA GLY A 53 -4.65 -14.33 -14.21
C GLY A 53 -5.19 -13.16 -15.04
N SER A 54 -5.28 -11.94 -14.47
CA SER A 54 -5.68 -10.73 -15.19
C SER A 54 -4.47 -9.84 -15.52
N ASN A 55 -4.54 -9.20 -16.67
CA ASN A 55 -3.51 -8.30 -17.20
C ASN A 55 -3.62 -6.88 -16.61
N ASN A 56 -4.63 -6.64 -15.76
CA ASN A 56 -4.96 -5.31 -15.23
C ASN A 56 -4.23 -4.96 -13.93
N GLY A 57 -3.30 -5.80 -13.49
CA GLY A 57 -2.54 -5.56 -12.27
C GLY A 57 -1.69 -4.30 -12.37
N GLN A 58 -1.65 -3.53 -11.29
CA GLN A 58 -0.88 -2.29 -11.20
C GLN A 58 0.40 -2.56 -10.41
N ARG A 59 1.54 -2.19 -11.01
CA ARG A 59 2.81 -2.09 -10.30
C ARG A 59 3.04 -0.64 -9.93
N ARG A 60 3.36 -0.39 -8.66
CA ARG A 60 3.63 0.94 -8.11
C ARG A 60 4.89 0.89 -7.28
N THR A 61 5.48 2.05 -7.08
CA THR A 61 6.64 2.22 -6.21
C THR A 61 6.26 3.22 -5.14
N VAL A 62 6.36 2.82 -3.88
CA VAL A 62 6.07 3.66 -2.73
C VAL A 62 7.38 4.28 -2.26
N TYR A 63 7.45 5.60 -2.33
CA TYR A 63 8.57 6.43 -1.92
C TYR A 63 8.22 7.16 -0.63
N PHE A 64 9.22 7.33 0.23
CA PHE A 64 9.06 8.04 1.51
C PHE A 64 9.47 9.50 1.44
N HIS A 65 10.35 9.85 0.49
CA HIS A 65 10.74 11.22 0.20
C HIS A 65 10.54 11.54 -1.27
N ARG A 66 10.05 12.75 -1.55
CA ARG A 66 9.72 13.22 -2.90
C ARG A 66 10.94 13.39 -3.80
N GLU A 67 12.09 13.61 -3.20
CA GLU A 67 13.35 13.90 -3.88
C GLU A 67 13.96 12.66 -4.56
N HIS A 68 13.55 11.45 -4.15
CA HIS A 68 14.03 10.17 -4.69
C HIS A 68 13.10 9.56 -5.73
N GLN A 69 12.16 10.33 -6.27
CA GLN A 69 11.31 9.86 -7.36
C GLN A 69 12.14 9.79 -8.66
N ASP A 70 12.25 8.59 -9.26
CA ASP A 70 13.02 8.33 -10.49
C ASP A 70 12.41 8.95 -11.77
N GLY A 71 11.68 10.07 -11.67
CA GLY A 71 11.03 10.73 -12.80
C GLY A 71 9.83 9.99 -13.40
N ASP A 72 9.44 8.83 -12.85
CA ASP A 72 8.23 8.08 -13.22
C ASP A 72 7.02 8.56 -12.40
N ASP A 73 5.96 8.99 -13.09
CA ASP A 73 4.72 9.57 -12.57
C ASP A 73 3.92 8.63 -11.65
N ASN A 74 4.34 7.36 -11.55
CA ASN A 74 3.63 6.30 -10.82
C ASN A 74 4.04 6.15 -9.35
N GLY A 75 4.92 7.04 -8.84
CA GLY A 75 5.35 7.06 -7.44
C GLY A 75 4.21 7.39 -6.48
N LEU A 76 4.14 6.64 -5.37
CA LEU A 76 3.17 6.87 -4.29
C LEU A 76 3.90 7.36 -3.05
N PHE A 77 3.29 8.30 -2.34
CA PHE A 77 3.79 8.79 -1.05
C PHE A 77 2.82 8.37 0.04
N PRO A 78 3.27 7.60 1.05
CA PRO A 78 2.42 7.20 2.16
C PRO A 78 1.87 8.40 2.90
N LYS A 79 0.59 8.32 3.24
CA LYS A 79 -0.10 9.30 4.08
C LYS A 79 -0.15 8.76 5.50
N LYS A 80 0.06 9.64 6.48
CA LYS A 80 -0.20 9.32 7.89
C LYS A 80 -1.67 8.99 8.05
N TRP A 81 -1.95 7.83 8.62
CA TRP A 81 -3.31 7.42 8.97
C TRP A 81 -3.76 8.25 10.16
N ALA A 82 -4.56 9.29 9.92
CA ALA A 82 -4.95 10.33 10.88
C ALA A 82 -5.91 9.87 12.00
N GLY A 83 -5.90 8.59 12.38
CA GLY A 83 -7.13 7.94 12.85
C GLY A 83 -7.14 7.30 14.24
N LEU A 84 -6.09 7.39 15.06
CA LEU A 84 -6.15 6.71 16.37
C LEU A 84 -5.90 7.60 17.58
N LEU A 85 -4.98 8.56 17.53
CA LEU A 85 -4.80 9.59 18.56
C LEU A 85 -4.13 10.79 17.90
N GLU A 86 -4.62 12.03 18.05
CA GLU A 86 -3.86 13.24 17.66
C GLU A 86 -2.87 13.54 18.79
N ASN A 87 -1.71 12.88 18.76
CA ASN A 87 -0.65 13.13 19.73
C ASN A 87 0.75 13.07 19.09
N GLU A 88 1.74 13.61 19.79
CA GLU A 88 3.13 13.67 19.31
C GLU A 88 3.69 12.28 18.94
N PHE A 89 3.20 11.22 19.59
CA PHE A 89 3.56 9.85 19.23
C PHE A 89 3.04 9.47 17.84
N SER A 90 1.76 9.73 17.53
CA SER A 90 1.16 9.50 16.20
C SER A 90 1.75 10.36 15.08
N GLU A 91 2.28 11.53 15.45
CA GLU A 91 2.90 12.46 14.53
C GLU A 91 4.29 11.97 14.13
N ARG A 92 5.07 11.42 15.07
CA ARG A 92 6.44 10.94 14.83
C ARG A 92 6.51 9.46 14.44
N TYR A 93 5.60 8.65 14.98
CA TYR A 93 5.49 7.20 14.79
C TYR A 93 4.08 6.88 14.35
N GLY A 94 3.89 6.03 13.34
CA GLY A 94 2.51 5.80 12.93
C GLY A 94 2.27 4.81 11.85
N TRP A 95 0.97 4.56 11.70
CA TRP A 95 0.42 3.88 10.55
C TRP A 95 0.48 4.81 9.34
N LEU A 96 1.03 4.29 8.26
CA LEU A 96 1.09 4.92 6.96
C LEU A 96 0.25 4.10 5.99
N GLU A 97 -0.41 4.79 5.07
CA GLU A 97 -1.17 4.15 3.99
C GLU A 97 -0.80 4.68 2.61
N SER A 98 -0.76 3.78 1.62
CA SER A 98 -0.69 4.13 0.21
C SER A 98 -1.72 3.35 -0.58
N GLU A 99 -2.49 4.07 -1.39
CA GLU A 99 -3.43 3.51 -2.35
C GLU A 99 -2.66 2.87 -3.50
N LEU A 100 -2.82 1.57 -3.69
CA LEU A 100 -2.10 0.80 -4.72
C LEU A 100 -2.83 0.79 -6.07
N GLY A 101 -4.14 1.04 -6.03
CA GLY A 101 -5.01 1.02 -7.19
C GLY A 101 -6.37 0.44 -6.87
N GLU A 102 -7.25 0.45 -7.87
CA GLU A 102 -8.60 -0.08 -7.78
C GLU A 102 -8.81 -1.30 -8.68
N PHE A 103 -9.74 -2.18 -8.27
CA PHE A 103 -10.23 -3.27 -9.09
C PHE A 103 -11.74 -3.42 -8.93
N PHE A 104 -12.40 -3.90 -9.98
CA PHE A 104 -13.84 -4.13 -9.96
C PHE A 104 -14.14 -5.61 -9.74
N ASN A 105 -14.82 -5.94 -8.64
CA ASN A 105 -15.32 -7.28 -8.40
C ASN A 105 -16.67 -7.45 -9.10
N ARG A 106 -16.72 -8.25 -10.16
CA ARG A 106 -17.99 -8.59 -10.84
C ARG A 106 -18.81 -9.61 -10.05
N GLY A 107 -18.13 -10.54 -9.36
CA GLY A 107 -18.75 -11.64 -8.62
C GLY A 107 -19.33 -12.77 -9.47
N ASP A 108 -19.12 -12.73 -10.79
CA ASP A 108 -19.49 -13.79 -11.74
C ASP A 108 -18.39 -14.84 -11.92
N VAL A 109 -17.14 -14.51 -11.57
CA VAL A 109 -15.98 -15.38 -11.62
C VAL A 109 -15.30 -15.39 -10.26
N GLU A 110 -15.03 -16.59 -9.73
CA GLU A 110 -14.19 -16.74 -8.56
C GLU A 110 -12.76 -16.29 -8.92
N GLY A 111 -12.34 -15.20 -8.30
CA GLY A 111 -11.04 -14.59 -8.53
C GLY A 111 -10.22 -14.55 -7.26
N GLU A 112 -8.91 -14.42 -7.43
CA GLU A 112 -8.00 -14.10 -6.32
C GLU A 112 -7.39 -12.73 -6.57
N LEU A 113 -7.45 -11.84 -5.59
CA LEU A 113 -6.63 -10.65 -5.58
C LEU A 113 -5.22 -11.02 -5.10
N LEU A 114 -4.24 -10.77 -5.95
CA LEU A 114 -2.82 -10.95 -5.67
C LEU A 114 -2.21 -9.61 -5.23
N MET A 115 -1.56 -9.61 -4.08
CA MET A 115 -0.78 -8.48 -3.58
C MET A 115 0.64 -8.92 -3.24
N THR A 116 1.63 -8.36 -3.94
CA THR A 116 3.05 -8.54 -3.65
C THR A 116 3.68 -7.25 -3.17
N VAL A 117 4.49 -7.37 -2.12
CA VAL A 117 5.32 -6.28 -1.58
C VAL A 117 6.75 -6.76 -1.61
N LYS A 118 7.63 -5.96 -2.20
CA LYS A 118 9.07 -6.22 -2.26
C LYS A 118 9.79 -5.05 -1.60
N THR A 119 10.57 -5.36 -0.58
CA THR A 119 11.31 -4.38 0.20
C THR A 119 12.64 -4.93 0.67
N THR A 120 13.62 -4.07 0.89
CA THR A 120 14.88 -4.38 1.57
C THR A 120 14.77 -4.17 3.09
N TYR A 121 13.75 -3.44 3.53
CA TYR A 121 13.52 -3.08 4.93
C TYR A 121 12.78 -4.20 5.68
N LYS A 122 13.40 -4.74 6.73
CA LYS A 122 12.88 -5.87 7.52
C LYS A 122 12.29 -5.46 8.86
N ASP A 123 12.79 -4.37 9.45
CA ASP A 123 12.62 -4.10 10.87
C ASP A 123 11.55 -3.03 11.11
N GLY A 124 10.42 -3.42 11.65
CA GLY A 124 9.39 -2.46 12.07
C GLY A 124 8.31 -2.14 11.03
N LEU A 125 8.30 -2.80 9.86
CA LEU A 125 7.17 -2.74 8.93
C LEU A 125 6.10 -3.79 9.34
N LEU A 126 5.09 -3.36 10.11
CA LEU A 126 3.88 -4.18 10.30
C LEU A 126 2.96 -3.98 9.12
N LEU A 127 2.99 -4.88 8.14
CA LEU A 127 2.15 -4.79 6.94
C LEU A 127 0.76 -5.34 7.19
N SER A 128 -0.25 -4.47 7.10
CA SER A 128 -1.64 -4.85 6.92
C SER A 128 -2.09 -4.54 5.50
N LYS A 129 -2.83 -5.46 4.91
CA LYS A 129 -3.41 -5.29 3.57
C LYS A 129 -4.86 -4.88 3.77
N GLY A 130 -5.20 -3.69 3.28
CA GLY A 130 -6.54 -3.13 3.42
C GLY A 130 -7.30 -3.15 2.10
N LEU A 131 -8.59 -3.45 2.18
CA LEU A 131 -9.54 -3.25 1.08
C LEU A 131 -10.62 -2.29 1.54
N LYS A 132 -10.84 -1.22 0.78
CA LYS A 132 -11.92 -0.26 1.03
C LYS A 132 -12.87 -0.27 -0.16
N SER A 133 -14.15 -0.53 0.11
CA SER A 133 -15.22 -0.26 -0.84
C SER A 133 -15.57 1.22 -0.81
N GLY A 134 -15.74 1.86 -1.96
CA GLY A 134 -16.16 3.26 -2.03
C GLY A 134 -16.90 3.59 -3.31
N PRO A 135 -17.84 4.56 -3.29
CA PRO A 135 -18.42 5.09 -4.51
C PRO A 135 -17.36 5.84 -5.33
N LYS A 136 -17.46 5.74 -6.65
CA LYS A 136 -16.61 6.49 -7.61
C LYS A 136 -16.67 7.98 -7.27
N ARG A 137 -15.54 8.62 -6.98
CA ARG A 137 -15.46 10.08 -7.15
C ARG A 137 -15.52 10.35 -8.65
N SER A 138 -16.67 10.79 -9.15
CA SER A 138 -16.78 11.39 -10.47
C SER A 138 -15.79 12.56 -10.51
N LYS A 139 -14.78 12.48 -11.38
CA LYS A 139 -14.04 13.66 -11.81
C LYS A 139 -14.96 14.58 -12.60
#